data_AF-L0GXA8-F1
#
_entry.id   AF-L0GXA8-F1
#
_cell.length_a   1.000
_cell.length_b   1.000
_cell.length_c   1.000
_cell.angle_alpha   90.00
_cell.angle_beta   90.00
_cell.angle_gamma   90.00
#
_symmetry.space_group_name_H-M   'P 1'
#
loop_
_entity.id
_entity.type
_entity.pdbx_description
1 polymer ?
#
loop_
_entity_poly.entity_id
_entity_poly.type
_entity_poly.pdbx_seq_one_letter_code
_entity_poly.pdbx_strand_id
1 'polypeptide(L)'
;MTDSSEGPVSREALYEMVWSEPMLRVAARFGVSSSYMARVCTLLNVPRPERGYWAKLAIGKAPKQPPLPEPRPGDPLEWTRDGALPKRARSLPKPPDQRPRGKRTVKRQLPDRHPLVSGAKPLFEAGRLSWHGKYLKPAKKLLVDLPVTQTGLDKAIAFANELFLALEARDHRVVIAPNSERFHRAKVDERENPGKGHHHHDLWSPMRCTVVYIGTVAIGLTVIEMSEEAEARYVNGEYVRLTDYVPKRRGRYVHDHGWTSTHDFPTGRRCLQAYSPYPRADWTQQWRETPSRDLSGRIPSIVRELEKATVEIARLVEKGERQAEIERQRWEAQREQWRREEEARQAAKALKDSKEELLQVIDAWAEAKRLEELFADAERRAQDLPDEQRERTMERIRRARTLIGSTDALERFGAWRAPEER
;
A
#
# COMPACT_ATOMS: atom_id res chain seq x y z
N MET A 1 -18.83 19.35 25.54
CA MET A 1 -18.93 17.90 25.28
C MET A 1 -19.16 17.70 23.80
N THR A 2 -18.09 17.63 23.02
CA THR A 2 -18.16 17.33 21.58
C THR A 2 -17.79 15.87 21.42
N ASP A 3 -18.82 15.02 21.41
CA ASP A 3 -18.74 13.64 20.96
C ASP A 3 -18.41 13.68 19.46
N SER A 4 -17.12 13.79 19.16
CA SER A 4 -16.62 13.74 17.80
C SER A 4 -16.72 12.27 17.41
N SER A 5 -17.70 11.93 16.58
CA SER A 5 -17.86 10.57 16.08
C SER A 5 -16.61 10.16 15.29
N GLU A 6 -15.66 9.49 15.95
CA GLU A 6 -14.39 9.00 15.38
C GLU A 6 -14.59 7.78 14.46
N GLY A 7 -15.83 7.32 14.29
CA GLY A 7 -16.18 6.16 13.46
C GLY A 7 -16.34 6.47 11.97
N PRO A 8 -16.23 5.44 11.10
CA PRO A 8 -16.60 5.57 9.69
C PRO A 8 -18.08 5.92 9.54
N VAL A 9 -18.37 6.89 8.67
CA VAL A 9 -19.72 7.31 8.31
C VAL A 9 -20.11 6.59 7.03
N SER A 10 -21.18 5.79 7.09
CA SER A 10 -21.70 5.14 5.88
C SER A 10 -22.36 6.14 4.93
N ARG A 11 -22.40 5.78 3.66
CA ARG A 11 -23.07 6.53 2.60
C ARG A 11 -24.53 6.80 2.91
N GLU A 12 -25.23 5.81 3.45
CA GLU A 12 -26.65 5.90 3.81
C GLU A 12 -26.82 6.85 5.00
N ALA A 13 -25.98 6.73 6.03
CA ALA A 13 -26.03 7.63 7.19
C ALA A 13 -25.74 9.08 6.79
N LEU A 14 -24.78 9.32 5.90
CA LEU A 14 -24.49 10.66 5.40
C LEU A 14 -25.67 11.25 4.61
N TYR A 15 -26.33 10.44 3.79
CA TYR A 15 -27.52 10.85 3.05
C TYR A 15 -28.64 11.30 4.01
N GLU A 16 -28.96 10.50 5.03
CA GLU A 16 -29.96 10.88 6.04
C GLU A 16 -29.59 12.16 6.79
N MET A 17 -28.31 12.34 7.14
CA MET A 17 -27.83 13.57 7.78
C MET A 17 -27.98 14.80 6.89
N VAL A 18 -27.58 14.68 5.61
CA VAL A 18 -27.62 15.78 4.64
C VAL A 18 -29.04 16.22 4.28
N TRP A 19 -30.01 15.32 4.38
CA TRP A 19 -31.43 15.61 4.12
C TRP A 19 -32.25 15.94 5.39
N SER A 20 -31.66 15.78 6.59
CA SER A 20 -32.31 16.16 7.86
C SER A 20 -31.88 17.53 8.38
N GLU A 21 -30.67 18.01 8.07
CA GLU A 21 -30.20 19.33 8.52
C GLU A 21 -29.29 20.07 7.51
N PRO A 22 -29.15 21.40 7.62
CA PRO A 22 -28.25 22.16 6.77
C PRO A 22 -26.80 21.67 6.83
N MET A 23 -26.13 21.62 5.67
CA MET A 23 -24.74 21.14 5.51
C MET A 23 -23.73 21.78 6.49
N LEU A 24 -23.97 23.02 6.92
CA LEU A 24 -23.15 23.69 7.94
C LEU A 24 -23.17 22.94 9.29
N ARG A 25 -24.34 22.45 9.71
CA ARG A 25 -24.49 21.66 10.94
C ARG A 25 -23.89 20.27 10.79
N VAL A 26 -24.19 19.60 9.66
CA VAL A 26 -23.59 18.29 9.35
C VAL A 26 -22.07 18.38 9.42
N ALA A 27 -21.46 19.36 8.74
CA ALA A 27 -20.02 19.53 8.71
C ALA A 27 -19.42 19.86 10.10
N ALA A 28 -20.12 20.65 10.90
CA ALA A 28 -19.69 20.99 12.26
C ALA A 28 -19.60 19.77 13.18
N ARG A 29 -20.52 18.79 13.06
CA ARG A 29 -20.46 17.52 13.83
C ARG A 29 -19.15 16.77 13.62
N PHE A 30 -18.59 16.84 12.42
CA PHE A 30 -17.33 16.19 12.07
C PHE A 30 -16.12 17.14 12.11
N GLY A 31 -16.28 18.38 12.60
CA GLY A 31 -15.21 19.38 12.67
C GLY A 31 -14.58 19.71 11.31
N VAL A 32 -15.35 19.64 10.21
CA VAL A 32 -14.89 19.98 8.85
C VAL A 32 -15.67 21.15 8.28
N SER A 33 -15.19 21.73 7.18
CA SER A 33 -15.94 22.78 6.49
C SER A 33 -17.11 22.21 5.68
N SER A 34 -18.15 23.02 5.46
CA SER A 34 -19.29 22.64 4.61
C SER A 34 -18.89 22.37 3.15
N SER A 35 -17.86 23.06 2.65
CA SER A 35 -17.29 22.82 1.32
C SER A 35 -16.55 21.49 1.25
N TYR A 36 -15.84 21.09 2.31
CA TYR A 36 -15.22 19.77 2.41
C TYR A 36 -16.29 18.67 2.47
N MET A 37 -17.32 18.82 3.31
CA MET A 37 -18.41 17.83 3.41
C MET A 37 -19.18 17.70 2.08
N ALA A 38 -19.35 18.79 1.34
CA ALA A 38 -19.91 18.74 -0.02
C ALA A 38 -19.08 17.87 -0.97
N ARG A 39 -17.74 17.90 -0.88
CA ARG A 39 -16.85 17.02 -1.64
C ARG A 39 -16.98 15.56 -1.20
N VAL A 40 -17.14 15.31 0.09
CA VAL A 40 -17.41 13.95 0.62
C VAL A 40 -18.73 13.39 0.05
N CYS A 41 -19.79 14.19 0.02
CA CYS A 41 -21.06 13.80 -0.60
C CYS A 41 -20.87 13.47 -2.09
N THR A 42 -20.12 14.29 -2.84
CA THR A 42 -19.80 14.00 -4.24
C THR A 42 -19.00 12.72 -4.40
N LEU A 43 -18.04 12.46 -3.50
CA LEU A 43 -17.22 11.25 -3.50
C LEU A 43 -18.07 9.99 -3.27
N LEU A 44 -18.99 10.02 -2.32
CA LEU A 44 -19.90 8.92 -1.98
C LEU A 44 -21.14 8.84 -2.90
N ASN A 45 -21.22 9.66 -3.95
CA ASN A 45 -22.39 9.75 -4.82
C ASN A 45 -23.71 9.94 -4.05
N VAL A 46 -23.68 10.82 -3.04
CA VAL A 46 -24.83 11.20 -2.20
C VAL A 46 -25.46 12.48 -2.75
N PRO A 47 -26.74 12.47 -3.16
CA PRO A 47 -27.42 13.67 -3.63
C PRO A 47 -27.61 14.65 -2.47
N ARG A 48 -27.49 15.94 -2.77
CA ARG A 48 -27.57 17.02 -1.78
C ARG A 48 -28.77 17.91 -2.07
N PRO A 49 -29.40 18.49 -1.04
CA PRO A 49 -30.39 19.55 -1.22
C PRO A 49 -29.84 20.71 -2.06
N GLU A 50 -30.64 21.21 -2.98
CA GLU A 50 -30.29 22.38 -3.78
C GLU A 50 -30.14 23.65 -2.91
N ARG A 51 -29.45 24.66 -3.44
CA ARG A 51 -29.39 25.97 -2.78
C ARG A 51 -30.81 26.51 -2.59
N GLY A 52 -31.12 26.95 -1.38
CA GLY A 52 -32.46 27.43 -1.02
C GLY A 52 -33.48 26.35 -0.67
N TYR A 53 -33.13 25.05 -0.73
CA TYR A 53 -34.02 23.96 -0.31
C TYR A 53 -34.59 24.17 1.11
N TRP A 54 -33.73 24.49 2.07
CA TRP A 54 -34.14 24.70 3.47
C TRP A 54 -35.10 25.88 3.65
N ALA A 55 -34.94 26.95 2.85
CA ALA A 55 -35.88 28.07 2.83
C ALA A 55 -37.23 27.67 2.23
N LYS A 56 -37.21 26.88 1.14
CA LYS A 56 -38.43 26.33 0.52
C LYS A 56 -39.14 25.34 1.45
N LEU A 57 -38.39 24.58 2.25
CA LEU A 57 -38.93 23.63 3.23
C LEU A 57 -39.71 24.36 4.33
N ALA A 58 -39.18 25.47 4.84
CA ALA A 58 -39.84 26.29 5.86
C ALA A 58 -41.21 26.85 5.40
N ILE A 59 -41.40 27.04 4.09
CA ILE A 59 -42.66 27.52 3.49
C ILE A 59 -43.49 26.38 2.84
N GLY A 60 -43.14 25.11 3.09
CA GLY A 60 -43.87 23.94 2.58
C GLY A 60 -43.78 23.70 1.06
N LYS A 61 -42.83 24.33 0.36
CA LYS A 61 -42.65 24.25 -1.10
C LYS A 61 -41.37 23.52 -1.53
N ALA A 62 -40.75 22.77 -0.62
CA ALA A 62 -39.55 22.01 -0.96
C ALA A 62 -39.86 20.89 -1.96
N PRO A 63 -39.01 20.67 -2.97
CA PRO A 63 -39.13 19.48 -3.83
C PRO A 63 -38.93 18.22 -3.00
N LYS A 64 -39.50 17.10 -3.46
CA LYS A 64 -39.36 15.80 -2.77
C LYS A 64 -37.89 15.37 -2.72
N GLN A 65 -37.46 14.84 -1.58
CA GLN A 65 -36.16 14.20 -1.42
C GLN A 65 -35.98 13.09 -2.47
N PRO A 66 -34.96 13.17 -3.35
CA PRO A 66 -34.70 12.15 -4.35
C PRO A 66 -34.13 10.90 -3.68
N PRO A 67 -34.48 9.68 -4.12
CA PRO A 67 -33.95 8.46 -3.55
C PRO A 67 -32.43 8.41 -3.69
N LEU A 68 -31.75 7.77 -2.73
CA LEU A 68 -30.31 7.54 -2.78
C LEU A 68 -30.01 6.65 -4.01
N PRO A 69 -29.19 7.10 -4.99
CA PRO A 69 -28.86 6.29 -6.16
C PRO A 69 -28.13 5.00 -5.77
N GLU A 70 -28.10 3.99 -6.63
CA GLU A 70 -27.19 2.87 -6.42
C GLU A 70 -25.72 3.33 -6.53
N PRO A 71 -24.80 2.79 -5.72
CA PRO A 71 -23.38 3.11 -5.82
C PRO A 71 -22.83 2.58 -7.15
N ARG A 72 -22.02 3.38 -7.83
CA ARG A 72 -21.33 2.91 -9.05
C ARG A 72 -20.10 2.11 -8.65
N PRO A 73 -19.60 1.22 -9.52
CA PRO A 73 -18.31 0.57 -9.33
C PRO A 73 -17.21 1.57 -8.98
N GLY A 74 -16.52 1.33 -7.86
CA GLY A 74 -15.47 2.21 -7.33
C GLY A 74 -15.96 3.43 -6.53
N ASP A 75 -17.26 3.66 -6.34
CA ASP A 75 -17.73 4.63 -5.34
C ASP A 75 -17.41 4.09 -3.94
N PRO A 76 -16.75 4.86 -3.06
CA PRO A 76 -16.61 4.47 -1.67
C PRO A 76 -18.00 4.41 -1.02
N LEU A 77 -18.18 3.46 -0.09
CA LEU A 77 -19.43 3.29 0.65
C LEU A 77 -19.38 3.92 2.05
N GLU A 78 -18.19 4.30 2.49
CA GLU A 78 -17.92 4.85 3.82
C GLU A 78 -16.88 5.97 3.70
N TRP A 79 -16.99 6.96 4.57
CA TRP A 79 -16.00 8.02 4.72
C TRP A 79 -15.52 8.07 6.18
N THR A 80 -14.22 8.24 6.34
CA THR A 80 -13.56 8.48 7.63
C THR A 80 -12.86 9.84 7.56
N ARG A 81 -12.91 10.59 8.67
CA ARG A 81 -12.27 11.90 8.74
C ARG A 81 -10.76 11.81 8.53
N ASP A 82 -10.12 10.80 9.12
CA ASP A 82 -8.66 10.61 9.06
C ASP A 82 -8.18 9.99 7.74
N GLY A 83 -9.10 9.72 6.80
CA GLY A 83 -8.78 9.05 5.54
C GLY A 83 -8.35 7.59 5.73
N ALA A 84 -8.62 7.01 6.91
CA ALA A 84 -8.42 5.60 7.19
C ALA A 84 -9.20 4.75 6.18
N LEU A 85 -8.53 3.75 5.62
CA LEU A 85 -9.14 2.87 4.64
C LEU A 85 -10.30 2.09 5.30
N PRO A 86 -11.48 2.02 4.65
CA PRO A 86 -12.59 1.24 5.19
C PRO A 86 -12.17 -0.22 5.35
N LYS A 87 -12.53 -0.83 6.49
CA LYS A 87 -12.18 -2.21 6.85
C LYS A 87 -13.06 -3.27 6.14
N ARG A 88 -14.06 -2.85 5.36
CA ARG A 88 -15.07 -3.75 4.81
C ARG A 88 -14.48 -4.75 3.81
N ALA A 89 -14.87 -6.02 3.96
CA ALA A 89 -14.51 -7.08 3.05
C ALA A 89 -15.01 -6.77 1.63
N ARG A 90 -14.14 -6.97 0.64
CA ARG A 90 -14.43 -6.68 -0.76
C ARG A 90 -15.30 -7.78 -1.35
N SER A 91 -16.30 -7.40 -2.13
CA SER A 91 -16.97 -8.35 -3.01
C SER A 91 -16.05 -8.73 -4.16
N LEU A 92 -16.09 -9.99 -4.57
CA LEU A 92 -15.40 -10.44 -5.78
C LEU A 92 -15.89 -9.64 -7.00
N PRO A 93 -14.98 -9.23 -7.90
CA PRO A 93 -15.35 -8.52 -9.10
C PRO A 93 -16.13 -9.44 -10.04
N LYS A 94 -17.22 -8.90 -10.57
CA LYS A 94 -18.15 -9.58 -11.47
C LYS A 94 -18.12 -8.92 -12.85
N PRO A 95 -17.98 -9.71 -13.93
CA PRO A 95 -18.14 -9.24 -15.31
C PRO A 95 -19.49 -8.53 -15.51
N PRO A 96 -19.64 -7.70 -16.56
CA PRO A 96 -20.92 -7.10 -16.89
C PRO A 96 -21.96 -8.18 -17.20
N ASP A 97 -23.21 -7.95 -16.78
CA ASP A 97 -24.31 -8.85 -17.12
C ASP A 97 -24.48 -8.95 -18.64
N GLN A 98 -24.57 -10.18 -19.16
CA GLN A 98 -24.76 -10.44 -20.60
C GLN A 98 -26.20 -10.18 -21.08
N ARG A 99 -27.10 -9.75 -20.20
CA ARG A 99 -28.50 -9.50 -20.58
C ARG A 99 -28.53 -8.37 -21.62
N PRO A 100 -29.25 -8.55 -22.75
CA PRO A 100 -29.38 -7.49 -23.73
C PRO A 100 -30.01 -6.28 -23.04
N ARG A 101 -29.23 -5.21 -22.92
CA ARG A 101 -29.71 -3.94 -22.39
C ARG A 101 -30.91 -3.52 -23.25
N GLY A 102 -32.11 -3.59 -22.67
CA GLY A 102 -33.32 -3.10 -23.32
C GLY A 102 -33.08 -1.67 -23.81
N LYS A 103 -33.54 -1.37 -25.02
CA LYS A 103 -33.38 -0.07 -25.69
C LYS A 103 -33.84 1.07 -24.76
N ARG A 104 -32.93 1.65 -23.98
CA ARG A 104 -33.10 2.93 -23.29
C ARG A 104 -31.77 3.40 -22.72
N THR A 105 -30.90 3.87 -23.60
CA THR A 105 -29.94 4.91 -23.24
C THR A 105 -30.41 6.19 -23.92
N VAL A 106 -30.98 7.10 -23.13
CA VAL A 106 -30.93 8.52 -23.52
C VAL A 106 -29.46 8.79 -23.80
N LYS A 107 -29.10 9.19 -25.04
CA LYS A 107 -27.71 9.49 -25.39
C LYS A 107 -27.20 10.54 -24.41
N ARG A 108 -26.39 10.12 -23.44
CA ARG A 108 -25.72 11.03 -22.51
C ARG A 108 -24.82 11.92 -23.38
N GLN A 109 -25.05 13.23 -23.35
CA GLN A 109 -24.11 14.15 -23.98
C GLN A 109 -22.80 14.03 -23.22
N LEU A 110 -21.80 13.42 -23.86
CA LEU A 110 -20.45 13.33 -23.31
C LEU A 110 -19.73 14.65 -23.56
N PRO A 111 -18.88 15.11 -22.64
CA PRO A 111 -18.07 16.30 -22.86
C PRO A 111 -17.02 16.03 -23.96
N ASP A 112 -16.57 17.09 -24.63
CA ASP A 112 -15.48 17.00 -25.62
C ASP A 112 -14.16 16.52 -24.99
N ARG A 113 -13.95 16.86 -23.71
CA ARG A 113 -12.79 16.44 -22.92
C ARG A 113 -13.21 15.67 -21.68
N HIS A 114 -12.58 14.51 -21.48
CA HIS A 114 -12.76 13.71 -20.29
C HIS A 114 -12.15 14.44 -19.06
N PRO A 115 -12.81 14.43 -17.89
CA PRO A 115 -12.33 15.14 -16.70
C PRO A 115 -10.91 14.73 -16.25
N LEU A 116 -10.52 13.47 -16.45
CA LEU A 116 -9.20 12.97 -16.03
C LEU A 116 -8.02 13.53 -16.83
N VAL A 117 -8.25 13.97 -18.07
CA VAL A 117 -7.21 14.55 -18.93
C VAL A 117 -7.28 16.07 -18.96
N SER A 118 -8.36 16.65 -18.43
CA SER A 118 -8.58 18.09 -18.37
C SER A 118 -7.59 18.74 -17.40
N GLY A 119 -6.77 19.67 -17.91
CA GLY A 119 -5.73 20.32 -17.11
C GLY A 119 -4.52 19.45 -16.75
N ALA A 120 -4.42 18.23 -17.30
CA ALA A 120 -3.29 17.34 -17.03
C ALA A 120 -1.97 17.86 -17.63
N LYS A 121 -1.99 18.35 -18.87
CA LYS A 121 -0.81 18.81 -19.62
C LYS A 121 0.15 19.71 -18.81
N PRO A 122 -0.28 20.86 -18.25
CA PRO A 122 0.63 21.73 -17.50
C PRO A 122 1.23 21.07 -16.25
N LEU A 123 0.55 20.07 -15.66
CA LEU A 123 1.07 19.33 -14.50
C LEU A 123 2.16 18.33 -14.89
N PHE A 124 2.11 17.81 -16.12
CA PHE A 124 3.18 17.00 -16.72
C PHE A 124 4.38 17.87 -17.10
N GLU A 125 4.14 19.01 -17.75
CA GLU A 125 5.21 19.92 -18.20
C GLU A 125 5.94 20.63 -17.06
N ALA A 126 5.26 20.93 -15.95
CA ALA A 126 5.89 21.50 -14.75
C ALA A 126 6.76 20.48 -13.97
N GLY A 127 6.79 19.23 -14.42
CA GLY A 127 7.53 18.14 -13.80
C GLY A 127 9.03 18.16 -14.09
N ARG A 128 9.72 17.13 -13.60
CA ARG A 128 11.12 16.85 -13.96
C ARG A 128 11.17 15.81 -15.09
N LEU A 129 12.34 15.60 -15.67
CA LEU A 129 12.56 14.53 -16.66
C LEU A 129 13.16 13.29 -16.01
N SER A 130 12.98 12.15 -16.66
CA SER A 130 13.80 10.96 -16.44
C SER A 130 15.22 11.18 -16.92
N TRP A 131 16.13 10.44 -16.30
CA TRP A 131 17.54 10.43 -16.67
C TRP A 131 17.73 9.75 -18.04
N HIS A 132 16.98 8.67 -18.28
CA HIS A 132 17.00 7.92 -19.53
C HIS A 132 15.77 8.28 -20.39
N GLY A 133 15.97 8.55 -21.68
CA GLY A 133 14.88 8.80 -22.63
C GLY A 133 14.08 10.11 -22.45
N LYS A 134 14.38 10.93 -21.43
CA LYS A 134 13.73 12.24 -21.15
C LYS A 134 12.19 12.17 -21.07
N TYR A 135 11.66 11.10 -20.49
CA TYR A 135 10.24 10.94 -20.12
C TYR A 135 9.84 11.91 -19.00
N LEU A 136 8.59 12.37 -19.04
CA LEU A 136 8.03 13.32 -18.08
C LEU A 136 7.75 12.66 -16.73
N LYS A 137 8.10 13.38 -15.65
CA LYS A 137 7.76 13.04 -14.27
C LYS A 137 6.96 14.20 -13.67
N PRO A 138 5.62 14.17 -13.77
CA PRO A 138 4.75 15.28 -13.41
C PRO A 138 4.95 15.78 -11.97
N ALA A 139 4.61 17.05 -11.74
CA ALA A 139 4.69 17.70 -10.43
C ALA A 139 3.66 17.16 -9.42
N LYS A 140 2.61 16.46 -9.89
CA LYS A 140 1.56 15.85 -9.07
C LYS A 140 1.50 14.35 -9.30
N LYS A 141 1.10 13.60 -8.28
CA LYS A 141 1.06 12.12 -8.33
C LYS A 141 -0.32 11.53 -8.64
N LEU A 142 -1.40 12.29 -8.50
CA LEU A 142 -2.77 11.85 -8.80
C LEU A 142 -3.16 12.29 -10.21
N LEU A 143 -2.57 11.65 -11.20
CA LEU A 143 -2.78 11.91 -12.62
C LEU A 143 -3.00 10.61 -13.38
N VAL A 144 -3.43 10.75 -14.64
CA VAL A 144 -3.52 9.64 -15.59
C VAL A 144 -2.15 9.02 -15.85
N ASP A 145 -2.11 7.72 -16.11
CA ASP A 145 -0.86 6.97 -16.25
C ASP A 145 -0.28 7.10 -17.68
N LEU A 146 0.56 8.13 -17.86
CA LEU A 146 1.17 8.51 -19.14
C LEU A 146 2.71 8.57 -19.03
N PRO A 147 3.43 7.44 -19.10
CA PRO A 147 4.88 7.44 -19.31
C PRO A 147 5.19 7.87 -20.74
N VAL A 148 5.34 9.19 -20.93
CA VAL A 148 5.57 9.84 -22.23
C VAL A 148 6.58 10.97 -22.11
N THR A 149 7.21 11.33 -23.22
CA THR A 149 8.10 12.49 -23.33
C THR A 149 7.33 13.77 -23.62
N GLN A 150 8.04 14.91 -23.64
CA GLN A 150 7.44 16.20 -23.96
C GLN A 150 6.80 16.23 -25.36
N THR A 151 7.42 15.59 -26.35
CA THR A 151 6.92 15.53 -27.73
C THR A 151 5.75 14.56 -27.90
N GLY A 152 5.71 13.49 -27.10
CA GLY A 152 4.61 12.51 -27.10
C GLY A 152 3.37 12.92 -26.30
N LEU A 153 3.49 13.89 -25.38
CA LEU A 153 2.44 14.24 -24.40
C LEU A 153 1.10 14.60 -25.04
N ASP A 154 1.09 15.47 -26.06
CA ASP A 154 -0.16 15.91 -26.70
C ASP A 154 -0.90 14.75 -27.38
N LYS A 155 -0.15 13.90 -28.10
CA LYS A 155 -0.72 12.71 -28.76
C LYS A 155 -1.25 11.69 -27.77
N ALA A 156 -0.58 11.53 -26.62
CA ALA A 156 -1.01 10.62 -25.56
C ALA A 156 -2.26 11.13 -24.83
N ILE A 157 -2.33 12.43 -24.53
CA ILE A 157 -3.53 13.06 -23.95
C ILE A 157 -4.72 12.96 -24.90
N ALA A 158 -4.53 13.23 -26.20
CA ALA A 158 -5.59 13.10 -27.20
C ALA A 158 -6.10 11.65 -27.29
N PHE A 159 -5.20 10.68 -27.40
CA PHE A 159 -5.59 9.27 -27.43
C PHE A 159 -6.30 8.82 -26.13
N ALA A 160 -5.79 9.20 -24.97
CA ALA A 160 -6.43 8.90 -23.69
C ALA A 160 -7.83 9.52 -23.60
N ASN A 161 -8.02 10.74 -24.11
CA ASN A 161 -9.33 11.38 -24.19
C ASN A 161 -10.32 10.55 -25.01
N GLU A 162 -9.95 10.19 -26.23
CA GLU A 162 -10.79 9.40 -27.14
C GLU A 162 -11.13 8.03 -26.55
N LEU A 163 -10.14 7.33 -25.99
CA LEU A 163 -10.32 6.04 -25.35
C LEU A 163 -11.27 6.13 -24.15
N PHE A 164 -11.09 7.10 -23.26
CA PHE A 164 -11.91 7.23 -22.06
C PHE A 164 -13.36 7.58 -22.40
N LEU A 165 -13.57 8.50 -23.35
CA LEU A 165 -14.91 8.84 -23.82
C LEU A 165 -15.57 7.65 -24.53
N ALA A 166 -14.83 6.85 -25.30
CA ALA A 166 -15.37 5.65 -25.93
C ALA A 166 -15.77 4.56 -24.92
N LEU A 167 -15.01 4.40 -23.82
CA LEU A 167 -15.37 3.53 -22.70
C LEU A 167 -16.63 4.04 -21.98
N GLU A 168 -16.69 5.33 -21.65
CA GLU A 168 -17.85 5.94 -21.01
C GLU A 168 -19.12 5.92 -21.88
N ALA A 169 -18.98 6.03 -23.20
CA ALA A 169 -20.08 5.90 -24.15
C ALA A 169 -20.73 4.51 -24.10
N ARG A 170 -19.99 3.51 -23.63
CA ARG A 170 -20.47 2.14 -23.39
C ARG A 170 -20.83 1.89 -21.93
N ASP A 171 -20.92 2.95 -21.13
CA ASP A 171 -21.24 2.94 -19.69
C ASP A 171 -20.16 2.30 -18.81
N HIS A 172 -18.92 2.28 -19.30
CA HIS A 172 -17.76 1.83 -18.54
C HIS A 172 -17.10 3.03 -17.88
N ARG A 173 -17.11 3.06 -16.55
CA ARG A 173 -16.63 4.22 -15.79
C ARG A 173 -15.11 4.26 -15.77
N VAL A 174 -14.51 5.37 -16.19
CA VAL A 174 -13.06 5.59 -16.10
C VAL A 174 -12.73 6.58 -14.97
N VAL A 175 -11.88 6.17 -14.04
CA VAL A 175 -11.48 6.97 -12.86
C VAL A 175 -10.02 6.71 -12.48
N ILE A 176 -9.42 7.62 -11.71
CA ILE A 176 -8.28 7.25 -10.87
C ILE A 176 -8.83 6.40 -9.73
N ALA A 177 -8.24 5.22 -9.51
CA ALA A 177 -8.70 4.26 -8.52
C ALA A 177 -8.97 4.93 -7.17
N PRO A 178 -10.12 4.67 -6.53
CA PRO A 178 -10.45 5.24 -5.23
C PRO A 178 -9.45 4.74 -4.18
N ASN A 179 -9.25 5.52 -3.10
CA ASN A 179 -8.23 5.20 -2.10
C ASN A 179 -8.52 3.88 -1.38
N SER A 180 -9.82 3.54 -1.24
CA SER A 180 -10.30 2.28 -0.66
C SER A 180 -9.84 1.03 -1.42
N GLU A 181 -9.45 1.17 -2.69
CA GLU A 181 -8.99 0.07 -3.52
C GLU A 181 -7.48 -0.12 -3.39
N ARG A 182 -7.06 -1.36 -3.12
CA ARG A 182 -5.64 -1.75 -3.02
C ARG A 182 -5.23 -2.34 -4.35
N PHE A 183 -5.22 -1.48 -5.35
CA PHE A 183 -4.83 -1.81 -6.70
C PHE A 183 -3.33 -1.61 -6.89
N HIS A 184 -2.68 -2.55 -7.57
CA HIS A 184 -1.28 -2.44 -7.96
C HIS A 184 -1.18 -2.10 -9.44
N ARG A 185 -0.15 -1.34 -9.79
CA ARG A 185 0.17 -1.01 -11.17
C ARG A 185 1.02 -2.12 -11.75
N ALA A 186 0.68 -2.62 -12.94
CA ALA A 186 1.56 -3.56 -13.64
C ALA A 186 2.91 -2.91 -13.99
N LYS A 187 3.95 -3.74 -14.13
CA LYS A 187 5.25 -3.28 -14.61
C LYS A 187 5.08 -2.70 -16.02
N VAL A 188 5.75 -1.58 -16.26
CA VAL A 188 5.79 -0.91 -17.56
C VAL A 188 7.18 -1.05 -18.14
N ASP A 189 7.22 -1.38 -19.42
CA ASP A 189 8.42 -1.41 -20.25
C ASP A 189 8.09 -0.64 -21.53
N GLU A 190 8.75 0.51 -21.68
CA GLU A 190 8.61 1.42 -22.81
C GLU A 190 9.22 0.88 -24.10
N ARG A 191 10.13 -0.10 -24.01
CA ARG A 191 10.87 -0.56 -25.17
C ARG A 191 9.97 -1.32 -26.13
N GLU A 192 10.16 -1.07 -27.42
CA GLU A 192 9.46 -1.80 -28.48
C GLU A 192 9.80 -3.28 -28.45
N ASN A 193 11.08 -3.59 -28.25
CA ASN A 193 11.61 -4.94 -28.17
C ASN A 193 12.36 -5.12 -26.84
N PRO A 194 11.67 -5.48 -25.74
CA PRO A 194 12.32 -5.63 -24.45
C PRO A 194 13.28 -6.83 -24.46
N GLY A 195 14.56 -6.57 -24.18
CA GLY A 195 15.58 -7.61 -24.03
C GLY A 195 15.43 -8.42 -22.72
N LYS A 196 16.18 -9.52 -22.60
CA LYS A 196 16.16 -10.41 -21.42
C LYS A 196 16.94 -9.88 -20.20
N GLY A 197 17.69 -8.79 -20.34
CA GLY A 197 18.53 -8.22 -19.29
C GLY A 197 17.75 -7.37 -18.27
N HIS A 198 18.36 -7.15 -17.10
CA HIS A 198 17.83 -6.20 -16.13
C HIS A 198 17.87 -4.77 -16.69
N HIS A 199 16.68 -4.21 -16.92
CA HIS A 199 16.53 -2.82 -17.34
C HIS A 199 16.15 -1.97 -16.13
N HIS A 200 17.00 -1.01 -15.77
CA HIS A 200 16.71 -0.04 -14.73
C HIS A 200 15.88 1.10 -15.33
N HIS A 201 14.54 0.98 -15.29
CA HIS A 201 13.68 2.08 -15.72
C HIS A 201 13.52 3.09 -14.59
N ASP A 202 13.58 4.38 -14.92
CA ASP A 202 13.32 5.46 -13.96
C ASP A 202 12.01 6.20 -14.28
N LEU A 203 11.11 5.58 -15.04
CA LEU A 203 9.79 6.10 -15.40
C LEU A 203 8.98 6.50 -14.15
N TRP A 204 8.20 7.57 -14.30
CA TRP A 204 7.22 7.95 -13.29
C TRP A 204 6.03 6.98 -13.28
N SER A 205 5.39 6.86 -12.11
CA SER A 205 4.12 6.17 -11.93
C SER A 205 3.15 7.01 -11.09
N PRO A 206 1.83 6.93 -11.37
CA PRO A 206 0.84 7.60 -10.56
C PRO A 206 0.72 6.95 -9.18
N MET A 207 0.31 7.73 -8.18
CA MET A 207 0.08 7.23 -6.82
C MET A 207 -1.07 6.21 -6.76
N ARG A 208 -2.02 6.29 -7.68
CA ARG A 208 -3.13 5.34 -7.83
C ARG A 208 -3.38 5.09 -9.31
N CYS A 209 -3.70 3.85 -9.66
CA CYS A 209 -3.89 3.43 -11.05
C CYS A 209 -5.03 4.20 -11.73
N THR A 210 -4.88 4.48 -13.03
CA THR A 210 -6.04 4.83 -13.86
C THR A 210 -6.77 3.54 -14.19
N VAL A 211 -8.05 3.44 -13.84
CA VAL A 211 -8.83 2.22 -14.02
C VAL A 211 -10.11 2.50 -14.80
N VAL A 212 -10.52 1.53 -15.61
CA VAL A 212 -11.88 1.43 -16.12
C VAL A 212 -12.62 0.32 -15.38
N TYR A 213 -13.84 0.59 -14.96
CA TYR A 213 -14.77 -0.42 -14.46
C TYR A 213 -15.69 -0.90 -15.57
N ILE A 214 -15.63 -2.20 -15.87
CA ILE A 214 -16.53 -2.89 -16.81
C ILE A 214 -17.32 -3.91 -15.99
N GLY A 215 -18.62 -3.69 -15.83
CA GLY A 215 -19.37 -4.34 -14.75
C GLY A 215 -18.81 -3.88 -13.40
N THR A 216 -18.32 -4.80 -12.57
CA THR A 216 -17.57 -4.46 -11.33
C THR A 216 -16.09 -4.83 -11.40
N VAL A 217 -15.62 -5.31 -12.57
CA VAL A 217 -14.19 -5.61 -12.80
C VAL A 217 -13.44 -4.32 -13.11
N ALA A 218 -12.39 -4.03 -12.35
CA ALA A 218 -11.45 -2.96 -12.62
C ALA A 218 -10.34 -3.45 -13.55
N ILE A 219 -10.02 -2.67 -14.57
CA ILE A 219 -8.88 -2.87 -15.46
C ILE A 219 -8.01 -1.63 -15.40
N GLY A 220 -6.74 -1.79 -15.04
CA GLY A 220 -5.76 -0.72 -15.06
C GLY A 220 -5.35 -0.37 -16.49
N LEU A 221 -5.17 0.91 -16.77
CA LEU A 221 -4.81 1.44 -18.08
C LEU A 221 -3.56 2.31 -17.98
N THR A 222 -2.62 2.09 -18.90
CA THR A 222 -1.41 2.91 -19.07
C THR A 222 -1.21 3.20 -20.56
N VAL A 223 -0.98 4.47 -20.93
CA VAL A 223 -0.61 4.86 -22.30
C VAL A 223 0.86 5.22 -22.34
N ILE A 224 1.64 4.40 -23.02
CA ILE A 224 3.09 4.45 -23.02
C ILE A 224 3.55 5.02 -24.36
N GLU A 225 4.43 6.01 -24.36
CA GLU A 225 5.24 6.30 -25.54
C GLU A 225 6.37 5.28 -25.60
N MET A 226 6.53 4.61 -26.74
CA MET A 226 7.52 3.56 -26.86
C MET A 226 8.89 4.13 -27.20
N SER A 227 9.93 3.38 -26.84
CA SER A 227 11.31 3.62 -27.28
C SER A 227 11.82 2.52 -28.19
N GLU A 228 12.71 2.89 -29.10
CA GLU A 228 13.50 1.96 -29.88
C GLU A 228 14.97 2.13 -29.60
N GLU A 229 15.67 1.01 -29.67
CA GLU A 229 17.11 0.96 -29.53
C GLU A 229 17.75 1.51 -30.81
N ALA A 230 18.59 2.56 -30.69
CA ALA A 230 19.28 3.18 -31.81
C ALA A 230 20.72 3.55 -31.47
N GLU A 231 21.57 3.62 -32.50
CA GLU A 231 22.93 4.11 -32.34
C GLU A 231 22.91 5.59 -31.92
N ALA A 232 23.71 5.89 -30.92
CA ALA A 232 23.87 7.18 -30.31
C ALA A 232 25.33 7.59 -30.29
N ARG A 233 25.52 8.90 -30.28
CA ARG A 233 26.80 9.54 -30.00
C ARG A 233 26.69 10.39 -28.76
N TYR A 234 27.69 10.30 -27.89
CA TYR A 234 27.77 11.15 -26.71
C TYR A 234 28.33 12.53 -27.09
N VAL A 235 27.53 13.58 -26.91
CA VAL A 235 27.85 14.96 -27.30
C VAL A 235 27.49 15.90 -26.15
N ASN A 236 28.49 16.61 -25.61
CA ASN A 236 28.31 17.63 -24.55
C ASN A 236 27.50 17.17 -23.32
N GLY A 237 27.65 15.92 -22.90
CA GLY A 237 26.92 15.41 -21.72
C GLY A 237 25.65 14.63 -22.04
N GLU A 238 25.23 14.54 -23.31
CA GLU A 238 24.00 13.89 -23.70
C GLU A 238 24.21 12.89 -24.85
N TYR A 239 23.38 11.84 -24.88
CA TYR A 239 23.32 10.93 -26.01
C TYR A 239 22.38 11.48 -27.08
N VAL A 240 22.92 11.71 -28.27
CA VAL A 240 22.18 12.16 -29.44
C VAL A 240 22.10 11.01 -30.43
N ARG A 241 20.91 10.75 -30.97
CA ARG A 241 20.71 9.73 -31.99
C ARG A 241 21.62 10.01 -33.19
N LEU A 242 22.30 8.99 -33.71
CA LEU A 242 23.32 9.17 -34.74
C LEU A 242 22.76 9.82 -36.01
N THR A 243 21.50 9.51 -36.35
CA THR A 243 20.77 10.12 -37.48
C THR A 243 20.51 11.61 -37.32
N ASP A 244 20.44 12.09 -36.07
CA ASP A 244 20.08 13.47 -35.73
C ASP A 244 21.34 14.32 -35.44
N TYR A 245 22.51 13.67 -35.36
CA TYR A 245 23.78 14.33 -35.13
C TYR A 245 24.23 15.08 -36.38
N VAL A 246 24.30 16.41 -36.28
CA VAL A 246 24.91 17.27 -37.31
C VAL A 246 26.34 17.61 -36.87
N PRO A 247 27.37 17.14 -37.60
CA PRO A 247 28.75 17.51 -37.31
C PRO A 247 28.92 19.03 -37.41
N LYS A 248 29.54 19.66 -36.39
CA LYS A 248 29.97 21.05 -36.52
C LYS A 248 30.98 21.12 -37.66
N ARG A 249 30.74 21.90 -38.71
CA ARG A 249 31.74 22.17 -39.76
C ARG A 249 33.05 22.59 -39.09
N ARG A 250 34.11 21.80 -39.25
CA ARG A 250 35.44 22.15 -38.76
C ARG A 250 36.50 21.90 -39.83
N GLY A 251 37.51 22.77 -39.84
CA GLY A 251 38.59 22.81 -40.81
C GLY A 251 39.48 21.57 -40.81
N ARG A 252 40.40 21.56 -41.78
CA ARG A 252 41.14 20.42 -42.38
C ARG A 252 41.88 19.44 -41.44
N TYR A 253 41.87 19.64 -40.11
CA TYR A 253 42.66 18.88 -39.11
C TYR A 253 41.91 18.55 -37.82
N VAL A 254 40.62 18.14 -37.88
CA VAL A 254 39.90 17.64 -36.70
C VAL A 254 39.55 16.17 -36.89
N HIS A 255 40.21 15.29 -36.14
CA HIS A 255 39.86 13.88 -36.11
C HIS A 255 38.69 13.63 -35.14
N ASP A 256 37.64 12.97 -35.64
CA ASP A 256 36.39 12.75 -34.93
C ASP A 256 36.36 11.36 -34.28
N HIS A 257 37.11 11.18 -33.18
CA HIS A 257 37.25 9.91 -32.46
C HIS A 257 36.10 9.63 -31.47
N GLY A 258 34.85 9.86 -31.86
CA GLY A 258 33.69 9.51 -31.04
C GLY A 258 33.29 8.06 -31.28
N TRP A 259 33.33 7.25 -30.24
CA TRP A 259 32.73 5.92 -30.23
C TRP A 259 31.19 6.05 -30.29
N THR A 260 30.54 5.14 -31.00
CA THR A 260 29.09 4.99 -31.01
C THR A 260 28.69 3.96 -29.95
N SER A 261 27.56 4.22 -29.29
CA SER A 261 26.94 3.30 -28.34
C SER A 261 25.47 3.16 -28.64
N THR A 262 24.83 2.13 -28.10
CA THR A 262 23.42 1.89 -28.35
C THR A 262 22.56 2.36 -27.18
N HIS A 263 21.53 3.15 -27.45
CA HIS A 263 20.63 3.70 -26.44
C HIS A 263 19.16 3.68 -26.89
N ASP A 264 18.25 3.62 -25.92
CA ASP A 264 16.82 3.74 -26.16
C ASP A 264 16.39 5.20 -26.40
N PHE A 265 15.71 5.45 -27.52
CA PHE A 265 15.14 6.75 -27.87
C PHE A 265 13.63 6.66 -28.06
N PRO A 266 12.86 7.63 -27.55
CA PRO A 266 11.42 7.70 -27.77
C PRO A 266 11.10 7.82 -29.27
N THR A 267 10.09 7.07 -29.75
CA THR A 267 9.72 7.02 -31.17
C THR A 267 8.49 7.85 -31.51
N GLY A 268 7.79 8.38 -30.49
CA GLY A 268 6.48 9.01 -30.66
C GLY A 268 5.33 8.02 -30.95
N ARG A 269 5.62 6.72 -31.11
CA ARG A 269 4.61 5.66 -31.25
C ARG A 269 4.09 5.27 -29.87
N ARG A 270 2.81 4.98 -29.78
CA ARG A 270 2.13 4.69 -28.50
C ARG A 270 1.88 3.19 -28.32
N CYS A 271 1.80 2.77 -27.07
CA CYS A 271 1.33 1.47 -26.63
C CYS A 271 0.26 1.67 -25.55
N LEU A 272 -0.93 1.09 -25.76
CA LEU A 272 -1.89 0.94 -24.68
C LEU A 272 -1.58 -0.36 -23.95
N GLN A 273 -1.32 -0.28 -22.65
CA GLN A 273 -1.26 -1.43 -21.76
C GLN A 273 -2.53 -1.46 -20.88
N ALA A 274 -3.24 -2.58 -20.93
CA ALA A 274 -4.29 -2.92 -19.98
C ALA A 274 -3.81 -4.05 -19.07
N TYR A 275 -4.18 -4.01 -17.80
CA TYR A 275 -3.77 -5.03 -16.83
C TYR A 275 -4.81 -5.23 -15.73
N SER A 276 -4.74 -6.38 -15.06
CA SER A 276 -5.48 -6.64 -13.84
C SER A 276 -4.78 -5.94 -12.67
N PRO A 277 -5.43 -4.98 -12.00
CA PRO A 277 -4.83 -4.28 -10.86
C PRO A 277 -4.98 -5.07 -9.55
N TYR A 278 -5.62 -6.23 -9.59
CA TYR A 278 -5.90 -7.04 -8.41
C TYR A 278 -4.67 -7.86 -8.01
N PRO A 279 -4.29 -7.89 -6.72
CA PRO A 279 -3.23 -8.76 -6.24
C PRO A 279 -3.52 -10.23 -6.61
N ARG A 280 -2.49 -10.99 -6.98
CA ARG A 280 -2.57 -12.44 -7.28
C ARG A 280 -3.47 -12.81 -8.48
N ALA A 281 -3.80 -11.85 -9.34
CA ALA A 281 -4.55 -12.07 -10.55
C ALA A 281 -3.79 -11.45 -11.73
N ASP A 282 -2.68 -12.08 -12.12
CA ASP A 282 -1.80 -11.55 -13.15
C ASP A 282 -2.44 -11.70 -14.53
N TRP A 283 -2.76 -10.55 -15.13
CA TRP A 283 -3.26 -10.45 -16.51
C TRP A 283 -2.76 -9.13 -17.09
N THR A 284 -2.25 -9.15 -18.32
CA THR A 284 -1.77 -7.97 -19.02
C THR A 284 -1.95 -8.17 -20.52
N GLN A 285 -2.44 -7.14 -21.19
CA GLN A 285 -2.58 -7.09 -22.64
C GLN A 285 -2.06 -5.75 -23.16
N GLN A 286 -1.38 -5.78 -24.32
CA GLN A 286 -0.80 -4.59 -24.93
C GLN A 286 -1.23 -4.46 -26.39
N TRP A 287 -1.51 -3.22 -26.80
CA TRP A 287 -1.74 -2.84 -28.19
C TRP A 287 -0.72 -1.77 -28.57
N ARG A 288 0.17 -2.10 -29.49
CA ARG A 288 1.25 -1.21 -29.95
C ARG A 288 0.90 -0.59 -31.29
N GLU A 289 1.26 0.68 -31.47
CA GLU A 289 1.25 1.34 -32.78
C GLU A 289 2.37 0.78 -33.65
N THR A 290 2.07 0.67 -34.94
CA THR A 290 3.06 0.41 -35.97
C THR A 290 3.12 1.62 -36.91
N PRO A 291 4.19 1.79 -37.71
CA PRO A 291 4.26 2.88 -38.69
C PRO A 291 3.05 2.96 -39.63
N SER A 292 2.37 1.83 -39.85
CA SER A 292 1.19 1.71 -40.72
C SER A 292 -0.15 1.69 -40.00
N ARG A 293 -0.19 1.60 -38.66
CA ARG A 293 -1.45 1.45 -37.90
C ARG A 293 -1.43 2.26 -36.61
N ASP A 294 -2.32 3.25 -36.57
CA ASP A 294 -2.59 4.09 -35.40
C ASP A 294 -3.49 3.37 -34.36
N LEU A 295 -3.35 3.71 -33.08
CA LEU A 295 -4.15 3.12 -32.01
C LEU A 295 -5.57 3.66 -31.94
N SER A 296 -5.81 4.92 -32.32
CA SER A 296 -7.10 5.59 -32.18
C SER A 296 -8.17 4.88 -33.03
N GLY A 297 -7.82 4.50 -34.26
CA GLY A 297 -8.68 3.67 -35.13
C GLY A 297 -9.03 2.28 -34.57
N ARG A 298 -8.25 1.77 -33.60
CA ARG A 298 -8.47 0.46 -32.95
C ARG A 298 -9.29 0.55 -31.67
N ILE A 299 -9.63 1.74 -31.18
CA ILE A 299 -10.40 1.92 -29.94
C ILE A 299 -11.66 1.04 -29.89
N PRO A 300 -12.49 0.93 -30.95
CA PRO A 300 -13.67 0.06 -30.92
C PRO A 300 -13.34 -1.43 -30.73
N SER A 301 -12.22 -1.93 -31.28
CA SER A 301 -11.81 -3.32 -31.07
C SER A 301 -11.23 -3.53 -29.69
N ILE A 302 -10.39 -2.61 -29.23
CA ILE A 302 -9.81 -2.61 -27.88
C ILE A 302 -10.91 -2.69 -26.83
N VAL A 303 -11.95 -1.86 -26.93
CA VAL A 303 -13.02 -1.87 -25.93
C VAL A 303 -13.75 -3.22 -25.90
N ARG A 304 -13.99 -3.85 -27.06
CA ARG A 304 -14.59 -5.20 -27.12
C ARG A 304 -13.66 -6.27 -26.53
N GLU A 305 -12.36 -6.15 -26.73
CA GLU A 305 -11.36 -7.06 -26.16
C GLU A 305 -11.33 -6.92 -24.62
N LEU A 306 -11.35 -5.68 -24.11
CA LEU A 306 -11.44 -5.41 -22.66
C LEU A 306 -12.72 -5.96 -22.04
N GLU A 307 -13.87 -5.81 -22.72
CA GLU A 307 -15.14 -6.40 -22.27
C GLU A 307 -15.05 -7.91 -22.14
N LYS A 308 -14.43 -8.60 -23.12
CA LYS A 308 -14.23 -10.05 -23.07
C LYS A 308 -13.25 -10.46 -21.97
N ALA A 309 -12.18 -9.69 -21.78
CA ALA A 309 -11.15 -9.96 -20.76
C ALA A 309 -11.70 -9.95 -19.33
N THR A 310 -12.80 -9.24 -19.07
CA THR A 310 -13.43 -9.21 -17.73
C THR A 310 -13.73 -10.59 -17.17
N VAL A 311 -14.13 -11.55 -18.01
CA VAL A 311 -14.45 -12.92 -17.59
C VAL A 311 -13.20 -13.64 -17.09
N GLU A 312 -12.09 -13.51 -17.81
CA GLU A 312 -10.81 -14.10 -17.43
C GLU A 312 -10.27 -13.46 -16.15
N ILE A 313 -10.27 -12.13 -16.07
CA ILE A 313 -9.80 -11.38 -14.91
C ILE A 313 -10.60 -11.77 -13.66
N ALA A 314 -11.94 -11.81 -13.74
CA ALA A 314 -12.78 -12.21 -12.62
C ALA A 314 -12.45 -13.62 -12.12
N ARG A 315 -12.23 -14.58 -13.04
CA ARG A 315 -11.80 -15.94 -12.71
C ARG A 315 -10.44 -15.97 -12.02
N LEU A 316 -9.48 -15.17 -12.50
CA LEU A 316 -8.14 -15.07 -11.89
C LEU A 316 -8.21 -14.48 -10.48
N VAL A 317 -9.00 -13.43 -10.27
CA VAL A 317 -9.21 -12.82 -8.94
C VAL A 317 -9.82 -13.82 -7.98
N GLU A 318 -10.88 -14.52 -8.38
CA GLU A 318 -11.51 -15.53 -7.54
C GLU A 318 -10.52 -16.64 -7.16
N LYS A 319 -9.72 -17.13 -8.11
CA LYS A 319 -8.66 -18.12 -7.84
C LYS A 319 -7.61 -17.56 -6.87
N GLY A 320 -7.19 -16.31 -7.05
CA GLY A 320 -6.20 -15.64 -6.21
C GLY A 320 -6.66 -15.46 -4.76
N GLU A 321 -7.92 -15.08 -4.55
CA GLU A 321 -8.52 -14.94 -3.22
C GLU A 321 -8.66 -16.29 -2.50
N ARG A 322 -9.07 -17.36 -3.21
CA ARG A 322 -9.12 -18.72 -2.63
C ARG A 322 -7.73 -19.19 -2.18
N GLN A 323 -6.71 -18.93 -2.99
CA GLN A 323 -5.33 -19.28 -2.66
C GLN A 323 -4.82 -18.48 -1.45
N ALA A 324 -5.12 -17.18 -1.39
CA ALA A 324 -4.74 -16.32 -0.27
C ALA A 324 -5.40 -16.77 1.05
N GLU A 325 -6.66 -17.22 1.00
CA GLU A 325 -7.36 -17.76 2.17
C GLU A 325 -6.69 -19.04 2.69
N ILE A 326 -6.35 -19.98 1.80
CA ILE A 326 -5.63 -21.21 2.17
C ILE A 326 -4.26 -20.89 2.78
N GLU A 327 -3.52 -19.93 2.21
CA GLU A 327 -2.22 -19.48 2.75
C GLU A 327 -2.36 -18.82 4.12
N ARG A 328 -3.40 -17.99 4.33
CA ARG A 328 -3.68 -17.38 5.64
C ARG A 328 -3.91 -18.44 6.70
N GLN A 329 -4.75 -19.43 6.42
CA GLN A 329 -5.05 -20.51 7.35
C GLN A 329 -3.78 -21.32 7.70
N ARG A 330 -2.95 -21.63 6.70
CA ARG A 330 -1.65 -22.31 6.93
C ARG A 330 -0.70 -21.48 7.78
N TRP A 331 -0.60 -20.18 7.49
CA TRP A 331 0.26 -19.25 8.24
C TRP A 331 -0.19 -19.10 9.69
N GLU A 332 -1.50 -19.02 9.94
CA GLU A 332 -2.07 -18.96 11.28
C GLU A 332 -1.79 -20.23 12.08
N ALA A 333 -2.01 -21.41 11.48
CA ALA A 333 -1.70 -22.69 12.11
C ALA A 333 -0.19 -22.82 12.43
N GLN A 334 0.68 -22.41 11.51
CA GLN A 334 2.13 -22.43 11.72
C GLN A 334 2.55 -21.47 12.85
N ARG A 335 1.97 -20.26 12.91
CA ARG A 335 2.25 -19.31 14.00
C ARG A 335 1.79 -19.84 15.35
N GLU A 336 0.65 -20.52 15.40
CA GLU A 336 0.18 -21.14 16.64
C GLU A 336 1.11 -22.26 17.10
N GLN A 337 1.60 -23.09 16.17
CA GLN A 337 2.61 -24.10 16.47
C GLN A 337 3.89 -23.48 17.03
N TRP A 338 4.44 -22.46 16.37
CA TRP A 338 5.63 -21.75 16.86
C TRP A 338 5.42 -21.10 18.22
N ARG A 339 4.25 -20.52 18.48
CA ARG A 339 3.95 -19.95 19.80
C ARG A 339 3.98 -21.02 20.89
N ARG A 340 3.38 -22.19 20.64
CA ARG A 340 3.38 -23.32 21.58
C ARG A 340 4.79 -23.88 21.78
N GLU A 341 5.59 -23.99 20.73
CA GLU A 341 6.98 -24.45 20.80
C GLU A 341 7.85 -23.46 21.62
N GLU A 342 7.69 -22.16 21.40
CA GLU A 342 8.41 -21.14 22.16
C GLU A 342 7.95 -21.08 23.62
N GLU A 343 6.65 -21.18 23.91
CA GLU A 343 6.12 -21.30 25.27
C GLU A 343 6.68 -22.55 25.98
N ALA A 344 6.69 -23.70 25.30
CA ALA A 344 7.27 -24.93 25.84
C ALA A 344 8.78 -24.80 26.07
N ARG A 345 9.50 -24.13 25.18
CA ARG A 345 10.93 -23.86 25.31
C ARG A 345 11.23 -22.93 26.48
N GLN A 346 10.43 -21.88 26.66
CA GLN A 346 10.53 -20.97 27.78
C GLN A 346 10.22 -21.69 29.10
N ALA A 347 9.16 -22.50 29.16
CA ALA A 347 8.82 -23.29 30.34
C ALA A 347 9.92 -24.31 30.68
N ALA A 348 10.47 -25.01 29.68
CA ALA A 348 11.58 -25.94 29.90
C ALA A 348 12.84 -25.24 30.41
N LYS A 349 13.13 -24.03 29.89
CA LYS A 349 14.24 -23.20 30.37
C LYS A 349 13.99 -22.73 31.80
N ALA A 350 12.81 -22.20 32.11
CA ALA A 350 12.45 -21.75 33.46
C ALA A 350 12.57 -22.88 34.49
N LEU A 351 12.10 -24.09 34.14
CA LEU A 351 12.25 -25.28 34.96
C LEU A 351 13.71 -25.65 35.18
N LYS A 352 14.53 -25.64 34.12
CA LYS A 352 15.96 -25.92 34.22
C LYS A 352 16.67 -24.90 35.12
N ASP A 353 16.49 -23.61 34.83
CA ASP A 353 17.12 -22.52 35.57
C ASP A 353 16.67 -22.52 37.05
N SER A 354 15.41 -22.86 37.34
CA SER A 354 14.91 -22.96 38.73
C SER A 354 15.50 -24.17 39.47
N LYS A 355 15.66 -25.32 38.80
CA LYS A 355 16.35 -26.49 39.36
C LYS A 355 17.82 -26.23 39.64
N GLU A 356 18.52 -25.58 38.71
CA GLU A 356 19.94 -25.22 38.89
C GLU A 356 20.11 -24.27 40.08
N GLU A 357 19.25 -23.26 40.21
CA GLU A 357 19.26 -22.35 41.36
C GLU A 357 18.93 -23.06 42.68
N LEU A 358 17.94 -23.97 42.69
CA LEU A 358 17.61 -24.76 43.88
C LEU A 358 18.79 -25.62 44.34
N LEU A 359 19.50 -26.25 43.41
CA LEU A 359 20.70 -27.03 43.72
C LEU A 359 21.81 -26.13 44.31
N GLN A 360 22.00 -24.93 43.76
CA GLN A 360 22.94 -23.95 44.33
C GLN A 360 22.55 -23.53 45.76
N VAL A 361 21.24 -23.35 46.03
CA VAL A 361 20.75 -23.06 47.39
C VAL A 361 21.02 -24.23 48.34
N ILE A 362 20.80 -25.48 47.90
CA ILE A 362 21.08 -26.69 48.69
C ILE A 362 22.58 -26.82 49.00
N ASP A 363 23.45 -26.63 48.00
CA ASP A 363 24.90 -26.73 48.16
C ASP A 363 25.43 -25.67 49.12
N ALA A 364 24.97 -24.42 48.96
CA ALA A 364 25.33 -23.32 49.83
C ALA A 364 24.83 -23.52 51.27
N TRP A 365 23.66 -24.17 51.44
CA TRP A 365 23.16 -24.56 52.76
C TRP A 365 24.00 -25.67 53.40
N ALA A 366 24.36 -26.70 52.64
CA ALA A 366 25.20 -27.79 53.14
C ALA A 366 26.58 -27.27 53.57
N GLU A 367 27.16 -26.31 52.85
CA GLU A 367 28.39 -25.63 53.24
C GLU A 367 28.23 -24.81 54.52
N ALA A 368 27.16 -24.03 54.63
CA ALA A 368 26.85 -23.27 55.84
C ALA A 368 26.70 -24.19 57.07
N LYS A 369 25.99 -25.32 56.94
CA LYS A 369 25.82 -26.30 58.01
C LYS A 369 27.15 -26.95 58.42
N ARG A 370 27.99 -27.33 57.46
CA ARG A 370 29.34 -27.86 57.73
C ARG A 370 30.20 -26.87 58.51
N LEU A 371 30.12 -25.58 58.17
CA LEU A 371 30.86 -24.51 58.88
C LEU A 371 30.33 -24.33 60.31
N GLU A 372 29.01 -24.33 60.52
CA GLU A 372 28.45 -24.24 61.86
C GLU A 372 28.77 -25.47 62.73
N GLU A 373 28.73 -26.68 62.16
CA GLU A 373 29.14 -27.90 62.87
C GLU A 373 30.61 -27.84 63.29
N LEU A 374 31.49 -27.34 62.40
CA LEU A 374 32.90 -27.12 62.71
C LEU A 374 33.08 -26.10 63.85
N PHE A 375 32.37 -24.97 63.80
CA PHE A 375 32.46 -23.95 64.84
C PHE A 375 31.93 -24.48 66.18
N ALA A 376 30.80 -25.20 66.19
CA ALA A 376 30.25 -25.79 67.39
C ALA A 376 31.17 -26.86 68.01
N ASP A 377 31.84 -27.68 67.19
CA ASP A 377 32.85 -28.64 67.67
C ASP A 377 34.10 -27.92 68.22
N ALA A 378 34.58 -26.88 67.52
CA ALA A 378 35.72 -26.08 67.97
C ALA A 378 35.43 -25.34 69.30
N GLU A 379 34.23 -24.77 69.46
CA GLU A 379 33.78 -24.14 70.72
C GLU A 379 33.72 -25.17 71.85
N ARG A 380 33.18 -26.36 71.58
CA ARG A 380 33.10 -27.44 72.58
C ARG A 380 34.48 -27.86 73.06
N ARG A 381 35.41 -28.13 72.15
CA ARG A 381 36.80 -28.51 72.49
C ARG A 381 37.57 -27.38 73.17
N ALA A 382 37.23 -26.13 72.88
CA ALA A 382 37.85 -24.98 73.54
C ALA A 382 37.49 -24.89 75.03
N GLN A 383 36.36 -25.47 75.47
CA GLN A 383 35.95 -25.46 76.89
C GLN A 383 36.90 -26.23 77.79
N ASP A 384 37.55 -27.26 77.26
CA ASP A 384 38.51 -28.09 78.00
C ASP A 384 39.91 -27.47 78.10
N LEU A 385 40.12 -26.27 77.53
CA LEU A 385 41.41 -25.56 77.57
C LEU A 385 41.54 -24.67 78.82
N PRO A 386 42.79 -24.42 79.29
CA PRO A 386 43.07 -23.44 80.34
C PRO A 386 42.53 -22.05 79.99
N ASP A 387 42.12 -21.29 81.01
CA ASP A 387 41.31 -20.07 80.87
C ASP A 387 41.85 -19.07 79.83
N GLU A 388 43.16 -18.77 79.84
CA GLU A 388 43.78 -17.81 78.92
C GLU A 388 43.79 -18.30 77.46
N GLN A 389 43.94 -19.61 77.23
CA GLN A 389 43.88 -20.21 75.89
C GLN A 389 42.44 -20.39 75.39
N ARG A 390 41.50 -20.66 76.30
CA ARG A 390 40.06 -20.73 75.99
C ARG A 390 39.55 -19.39 75.48
N GLU A 391 39.81 -18.30 76.20
CA GLU A 391 39.35 -16.96 75.79
C GLU A 391 39.91 -16.54 74.42
N ARG A 392 41.22 -16.76 74.20
CA ARG A 392 41.85 -16.46 72.91
C ARG A 392 41.26 -17.30 71.77
N THR A 393 40.90 -18.55 72.03
CA THR A 393 40.33 -19.46 71.02
C THR A 393 38.89 -19.08 70.69
N MET A 394 38.07 -18.77 71.70
CA MET A 394 36.69 -18.31 71.53
C MET A 394 36.62 -16.97 70.76
N GLU A 395 37.52 -16.03 71.06
CA GLU A 395 37.60 -14.75 70.32
C GLU A 395 37.97 -14.97 68.84
N ARG A 396 38.83 -15.94 68.53
CA ARG A 396 39.15 -16.28 67.13
C ARG A 396 37.97 -16.92 66.39
N ILE A 397 37.21 -17.81 67.06
CA ILE A 397 36.00 -18.42 66.49
C ILE A 397 34.95 -17.32 66.21
N ARG A 398 34.78 -16.37 67.13
CA ARG A 398 33.84 -15.25 66.95
C ARG A 398 34.21 -14.38 65.75
N ARG A 399 35.48 -14.04 65.57
CA ARG A 399 35.96 -13.29 64.39
C ARG A 399 35.78 -14.09 63.10
N ALA A 400 36.00 -15.40 63.12
CA ALA A 400 35.78 -16.27 61.97
C ALA A 400 34.30 -16.29 61.55
N ARG A 401 33.36 -16.38 62.51
CA ARG A 401 31.91 -16.26 62.24
C ARG A 401 31.54 -14.91 61.62
N THR A 402 32.06 -13.81 62.14
CA THR A 402 31.80 -12.47 61.57
C THR A 402 32.33 -12.32 60.15
N LEU A 403 33.44 -12.98 59.81
CA LEU A 403 34.07 -12.91 58.48
C LEU A 403 33.33 -13.73 57.41
N ILE A 404 32.68 -14.83 57.80
CA ILE A 404 31.90 -15.69 56.89
C ILE A 404 30.47 -15.15 56.65
N GLY A 405 29.93 -14.33 57.57
CA GLY A 405 28.62 -13.68 57.41
C GLY A 405 27.42 -14.58 57.77
N SER A 406 26.19 -14.09 57.56
CA SER A 406 24.95 -14.81 57.90
C SER A 406 24.83 -16.13 57.11
N THR A 407 24.74 -17.23 57.85
CA THR A 407 24.50 -18.60 57.39
C THR A 407 23.01 -18.96 57.37
N ASP A 408 22.10 -17.97 57.41
CA ASP A 408 20.66 -18.22 57.50
C ASP A 408 20.10 -18.79 56.18
N ALA A 409 19.73 -20.07 56.24
CA ALA A 409 19.14 -20.84 55.17
C ALA A 409 17.77 -20.30 54.72
N LEU A 410 17.02 -19.75 55.66
CA LEU A 410 15.63 -19.36 55.46
C LEU A 410 15.50 -18.12 54.57
N GLU A 411 16.44 -17.16 54.69
CA GLU A 411 16.50 -16.00 53.79
C GLU A 411 16.81 -16.42 52.34
N ARG A 412 17.64 -17.45 52.15
CA ARG A 412 18.02 -17.93 50.80
C ARG A 412 16.90 -18.73 50.13
N PHE A 413 16.17 -19.56 50.88
CA PHE A 413 14.96 -20.22 50.36
C PHE A 413 13.83 -19.23 50.09
N GLY A 414 13.72 -18.15 50.88
CA GLY A 414 12.75 -17.08 50.63
C GLY A 414 13.04 -16.22 49.38
N ALA A 415 14.28 -16.23 48.88
CA ALA A 415 14.69 -15.50 47.68
C ALA A 415 14.64 -16.36 46.39
N TRP A 416 14.57 -17.69 46.51
CA TRP A 416 14.42 -18.62 45.38
C TRP A 416 13.03 -18.49 44.76
N ARG A 417 12.96 -18.51 43.42
CA ARG A 417 11.69 -18.45 42.68
C ARG A 417 11.34 -19.80 42.06
N ALA A 418 10.10 -20.21 42.27
CA ALA A 418 9.56 -21.40 41.63
C ALA A 418 9.45 -21.20 40.10
N PRO A 419 9.43 -22.28 39.29
CA PRO A 419 9.30 -22.18 37.83
C PRO A 419 8.08 -21.38 37.38
N GLU A 420 6.99 -21.40 38.15
CA GLU A 420 5.75 -20.68 37.87
C GLU A 420 5.81 -19.18 38.22
N GLU A 421 6.84 -18.76 38.97
CA GLU A 421 7.06 -17.38 39.44
C GLU A 421 8.06 -16.62 38.54
N ARG A 422 8.46 -17.21 37.41
CA ARG A 422 9.46 -16.71 36.46
C ARG A 422 8.91 -16.28 35.11
#